data_AF-A0A2A2JXZ3-F1
#
_entry.id   AF-A0A2A2JXZ3-F1
#
_cell.length_a   1.000
_cell.length_b   1.000
_cell.length_c   1.000
_cell.angle_alpha   90.00
_cell.angle_beta   90.00
_cell.angle_gamma   90.00
#
_symmetry.space_group_name_H-M   'P 1'
#
loop_
_entity.id
_entity.type
_entity.pdbx_description
1 polymer ?
#
loop_
_entity_poly.entity_id
_entity_poly.type
_entity_poly.pdbx_seq_one_letter_code
_entity_poly.pdbx_strand_id
1 'polypeptide(L)'
;MEHYVFDPNLMWENAEPILTYCQNRFQLKSRIKSQNFSNLDEDKYVILPKNNDPVSVLTIGIGQDVLSEMKLKKVLSSGSEFIGVDPVLINKQLYEPIGKYFPFAISSKNDRKWTSVLKEGSHKDYVLRNVAHRHIIRFLKDDINKTFVDNLW
;
A
#
# COMPACT_ATOMS: atom_id res chain seq x y z
N MET A 1 -27.30 -13.95 -4.79
CA MET A 1 -25.89 -13.52 -4.71
C MET A 1 -24.95 -14.68 -5.09
N GLU A 2 -25.30 -15.53 -6.05
CA GLU A 2 -24.53 -16.74 -6.40
C GLU A 2 -23.90 -16.70 -7.80
N HIS A 3 -23.92 -15.56 -8.51
CA HIS A 3 -23.53 -15.49 -9.93
C HIS A 3 -22.22 -14.75 -10.24
N TYR A 4 -21.46 -14.28 -9.25
CA TYR A 4 -20.29 -13.41 -9.50
C TYR A 4 -18.91 -14.09 -9.46
N VAL A 5 -18.83 -15.43 -9.37
CA VAL A 5 -17.58 -16.07 -8.90
C VAL A 5 -16.54 -16.42 -9.99
N PHE A 6 -16.79 -16.24 -11.28
CA PHE A 6 -15.84 -16.75 -12.31
C PHE A 6 -15.33 -15.79 -13.39
N ASP A 7 -15.81 -14.54 -13.49
CA ASP A 7 -15.27 -13.56 -14.46
C ASP A 7 -14.55 -12.39 -13.74
N PRO A 8 -13.22 -12.28 -13.85
CA PRO A 8 -12.44 -11.19 -13.27
C PRO A 8 -12.82 -9.79 -13.77
N ASN A 9 -13.22 -9.65 -15.04
CA ASN A 9 -13.61 -8.35 -15.60
C ASN A 9 -14.95 -7.92 -15.01
N LEU A 10 -15.92 -8.84 -14.98
CA LEU A 10 -17.21 -8.57 -14.37
C LEU A 10 -17.06 -8.29 -12.87
N MET A 11 -16.17 -9.01 -12.18
CA MET A 11 -15.86 -8.73 -10.77
C MET A 11 -15.30 -7.31 -10.60
N TRP A 12 -14.35 -6.89 -11.46
CA TRP A 12 -13.73 -5.57 -11.36
C TRP A 12 -14.71 -4.44 -11.65
N GLU A 13 -15.50 -4.57 -12.73
CA GLU A 13 -16.54 -3.59 -13.10
C GLU A 13 -17.61 -3.42 -12.02
N ASN A 14 -17.91 -4.50 -11.28
CA ASN A 14 -18.93 -4.47 -10.23
C ASN A 14 -18.35 -4.31 -8.81
N ALA A 15 -17.03 -4.19 -8.65
CA ALA A 15 -16.40 -4.14 -7.34
C ALA A 15 -16.89 -2.95 -6.51
N GLU A 16 -16.86 -1.75 -7.07
CA GLU A 16 -17.29 -0.53 -6.39
C GLU A 16 -18.77 -0.56 -5.95
N PRO A 17 -19.75 -0.88 -6.82
CA PRO A 17 -21.15 -0.93 -6.40
C PRO A 17 -21.41 -2.04 -5.36
N ILE A 18 -20.76 -3.20 -5.49
CA ILE A 18 -20.89 -4.30 -4.51
C ILE A 18 -20.30 -3.87 -3.16
N LEU A 19 -19.10 -3.29 -3.15
CA LEU A 19 -18.45 -2.80 -1.93
C LEU A 19 -19.29 -1.70 -1.26
N THR A 20 -19.82 -0.77 -2.05
CA THR A 20 -20.69 0.31 -1.54
C THR A 20 -21.97 -0.25 -0.93
N TYR A 21 -22.62 -1.21 -1.59
CA TYR A 21 -23.79 -1.89 -1.05
C TYR A 21 -23.49 -2.56 0.30
N CYS A 22 -22.39 -3.32 0.37
CA CYS A 22 -21.96 -3.99 1.60
C CYS A 22 -21.63 -2.98 2.71
N GLN A 23 -20.87 -1.93 2.40
CA GLN A 23 -20.53 -0.88 3.36
C GLN A 23 -21.77 -0.21 3.96
N ASN A 24 -22.77 0.10 3.13
CA ASN A 24 -24.01 0.72 3.57
C ASN A 24 -24.89 -0.26 4.36
N ARG A 25 -25.07 -1.49 3.85
CA ARG A 25 -25.90 -2.52 4.49
C ARG A 25 -25.43 -2.85 5.90
N PHE A 26 -24.12 -2.94 6.10
CA PHE A 26 -23.53 -3.24 7.41
C PHE A 26 -23.14 -2.00 8.21
N GLN A 27 -23.40 -0.80 7.68
CA GLN A 27 -23.03 0.48 8.28
C GLN A 27 -21.55 0.53 8.67
N LEU A 28 -20.67 0.02 7.80
CA LEU A 28 -19.25 -0.15 8.12
C LEU A 28 -18.58 1.18 8.48
N LYS A 29 -18.99 2.29 7.85
CA LYS A 29 -18.44 3.63 8.14
C LYS A 29 -18.70 4.09 9.59
N SER A 30 -19.80 3.66 10.23
CA SER A 30 -20.06 4.01 11.64
C SER A 30 -19.38 3.04 12.61
N ARG A 31 -19.07 1.82 12.17
CA ARG A 31 -18.47 0.75 12.98
C ARG A 31 -16.94 0.75 12.94
N ILE A 32 -16.36 1.03 11.78
CA ILE A 32 -14.93 1.06 11.53
C ILE A 32 -14.51 2.51 11.43
N LYS A 33 -13.86 3.01 12.47
CA LYS A 33 -13.35 4.38 12.52
C LYS A 33 -11.98 4.46 11.83
N SER A 34 -12.00 4.52 10.50
CA SER A 34 -10.81 4.84 9.71
C SER A 34 -10.56 6.34 9.63
N GLN A 35 -9.31 6.76 9.59
CA GLN A 35 -8.90 8.13 9.26
C GLN A 35 -8.42 8.20 7.82
N ASN A 36 -8.70 9.30 7.14
CA ASN A 36 -8.23 9.54 5.77
C ASN A 36 -6.94 10.37 5.77
N PHE A 37 -5.97 9.93 4.98
CA PHE A 37 -4.71 10.60 4.68
C PHE A 37 -4.61 10.79 3.16
N SER A 38 -5.04 11.95 2.68
CA SER A 38 -5.02 12.30 1.25
C SER A 38 -3.69 12.91 0.82
N ASN A 39 -3.30 12.63 -0.42
CA ASN A 39 -2.28 13.38 -1.15
C ASN A 39 -2.87 13.92 -2.48
N LEU A 40 -2.06 14.23 -3.49
CA LEU A 40 -2.54 14.82 -4.74
C LEU A 40 -3.35 13.86 -5.63
N ASP A 41 -3.10 12.56 -5.54
CA ASP A 41 -3.63 11.54 -6.45
C ASP A 41 -4.37 10.38 -5.76
N GLU A 42 -4.27 10.25 -4.42
CA GLU A 42 -4.87 9.15 -3.67
C GLU A 42 -5.36 9.53 -2.26
N ASP A 43 -6.32 8.73 -1.77
CA ASP A 43 -6.79 8.74 -0.39
C ASP A 43 -6.35 7.43 0.30
N LYS A 44 -5.63 7.54 1.42
CA LYS A 44 -5.26 6.38 2.26
C LYS A 44 -6.13 6.34 3.51
N TYR A 45 -6.94 5.29 3.63
CA TYR A 45 -7.78 5.05 4.81
C TYR A 45 -7.09 4.11 5.80
N VAL A 46 -6.89 4.55 7.04
CA VAL A 46 -6.15 3.79 8.06
C VAL A 46 -6.98 3.63 9.33
N ILE A 47 -7.05 2.42 9.87
CA ILE A 47 -7.59 2.15 11.21
C ILE A 47 -6.43 2.30 12.19
N LEU A 48 -6.49 3.30 13.06
CA LEU A 48 -5.41 3.54 14.01
C LEU A 48 -5.41 2.50 15.15
N PRO A 49 -4.23 2.19 15.71
CA PRO A 49 -4.11 1.37 16.91
C PRO A 49 -4.94 1.90 18.08
N LYS A 50 -5.70 1.02 18.75
CA LYS A 50 -6.54 1.43 19.88
C LYS A 50 -5.72 1.90 21.09
N ASN A 51 -4.60 1.23 21.37
CA ASN A 51 -3.76 1.51 22.54
C ASN A 51 -2.51 2.33 22.20
N ASN A 52 -2.45 2.94 21.02
CA ASN A 52 -1.27 3.67 20.54
C ASN A 52 0.01 2.81 20.50
N ASP A 53 -0.14 1.49 20.35
CA ASP A 53 0.98 0.57 20.23
C ASP A 53 1.77 0.86 18.93
N PRO A 54 3.12 0.78 18.95
CA PRO A 54 3.92 0.90 17.74
C PRO A 54 3.53 -0.14 16.69
N VAL A 55 3.44 0.30 15.43
CA VAL A 55 3.09 -0.57 14.29
C VAL A 55 4.15 -0.53 13.21
N SER A 56 4.13 -1.52 12.32
CA SER A 56 4.90 -1.49 11.08
C SER A 56 4.00 -1.12 9.90
N VAL A 57 4.33 -0.03 9.22
CA VAL A 57 3.66 0.44 8.01
C VAL A 57 4.47 0.00 6.80
N LEU A 58 3.86 -0.81 5.93
CA LEU A 58 4.45 -1.22 4.65
C LEU A 58 3.75 -0.49 3.49
N THR A 59 4.48 0.40 2.82
CA THR A 59 4.06 1.03 1.57
C THR A 59 4.65 0.26 0.38
N ILE A 60 3.80 -0.24 -0.52
CA ILE A 60 4.21 -0.92 -1.76
C ILE A 60 3.85 -0.01 -2.93
N GLY A 61 4.84 0.33 -3.77
CA GLY A 61 4.66 1.31 -4.83
C GLY A 61 4.53 2.71 -4.25
N ILE A 62 5.63 3.23 -3.71
CA ILE A 62 5.69 4.52 -3.00
C ILE A 62 5.25 5.68 -3.90
N GLY A 63 5.66 5.65 -5.18
CA GLY A 63 5.38 6.72 -6.12
C GLY A 63 6.14 8.00 -5.79
N GLN A 64 5.69 9.10 -6.39
CA GLN A 64 6.36 10.41 -6.30
C GLN A 64 5.70 11.37 -5.29
N ASP A 65 4.66 10.92 -4.58
CA ASP A 65 3.97 11.69 -3.54
C ASP A 65 3.86 10.87 -2.24
N VAL A 66 4.63 11.28 -1.23
CA VAL A 66 4.71 10.60 0.08
C VAL A 66 3.97 11.37 1.19
N LEU A 67 3.14 12.36 0.84
CA LEU A 67 2.50 13.25 1.81
C LEU A 67 1.59 12.47 2.78
N SER A 68 0.91 11.44 2.31
CA SER A 68 0.04 10.60 3.14
C SER A 68 0.84 9.84 4.19
N GLU A 69 1.99 9.27 3.83
CA GLU A 69 2.92 8.62 4.77
C GLU A 69 3.51 9.61 5.77
N MET A 70 3.86 10.82 5.33
CA MET A 70 4.34 11.87 6.24
C MET A 70 3.26 12.26 7.26
N LYS A 71 2.00 12.38 6.84
CA LYS A 71 0.88 12.68 7.74
C LYS A 71 0.65 11.51 8.70
N LEU A 72 0.67 10.27 8.21
CA LEU A 72 0.50 9.08 9.04
C LEU A 72 1.60 8.94 10.11
N LYS A 73 2.86 9.24 9.76
CA LYS A 73 3.98 9.23 10.70
C LYS A 73 3.81 10.21 11.87
N LYS A 74 3.07 11.31 11.68
CA LYS A 74 2.80 12.30 12.74
C LYS A 74 1.76 11.86 13.76
N VAL A 75 0.89 10.92 13.39
CA VAL A 75 -0.20 10.44 14.27
C VAL A 75 0.10 9.08 14.91
N LEU A 76 0.94 8.25 14.28
CA LEU A 76 1.36 6.98 14.87
C LEU A 76 2.37 7.21 16.01
N SER A 77 2.40 6.25 16.94
CA SER A 77 3.26 6.32 18.11
C SER A 77 4.75 6.27 17.76
N SER A 78 5.55 6.91 18.61
CA SER A 78 7.00 6.82 18.56
C SER A 78 7.43 5.35 18.65
N GLY A 79 8.32 4.93 17.76
CA GLY A 79 8.72 3.53 17.59
C GLY A 79 8.01 2.80 16.46
N SER A 80 6.98 3.39 15.83
CA SER A 80 6.38 2.82 14.62
C SER A 80 7.40 2.78 13.48
N GLU A 81 7.46 1.66 12.78
CA GLU A 81 8.39 1.41 11.68
C GLU A 81 7.74 1.71 10.34
N PHE A 82 8.42 2.47 9.49
CA PHE A 82 7.98 2.75 8.12
C PHE A 82 8.89 2.04 7.13
N ILE A 83 8.30 1.30 6.21
CA ILE A 83 8.97 0.41 5.27
C ILE A 83 8.36 0.66 3.89
N GLY A 84 9.17 1.16 2.95
CA GLY A 84 8.76 1.49 1.60
C GLY A 84 9.44 0.57 0.59
N VAL A 85 8.67 0.09 -0.38
CA VAL A 85 9.16 -0.78 -1.45
C VAL A 85 8.78 -0.17 -2.79
N ASP A 86 9.78 0.23 -3.57
CA ASP A 86 9.57 0.83 -4.89
C ASP A 86 10.79 0.56 -5.79
N PRO A 87 10.61 0.12 -7.05
CA PRO A 87 11.73 -0.10 -7.96
C PRO A 87 12.38 1.19 -8.53
N VAL A 88 11.76 2.36 -8.36
CA VAL A 88 12.18 3.64 -8.95
C VAL A 88 13.09 4.42 -7.99
N LEU A 89 14.40 4.38 -8.23
CA LEU A 89 15.41 4.93 -7.31
C LEU A 89 15.26 6.41 -6.95
N ILE A 90 14.66 7.25 -7.81
CA ILE A 90 14.44 8.66 -7.46
C ILE A 90 13.45 8.81 -6.28
N ASN A 91 12.51 7.90 -6.12
CA ASN A 91 11.53 7.90 -5.02
C ASN A 91 12.19 7.63 -3.65
N LYS A 92 13.41 7.08 -3.65
CA LYS A 92 14.21 6.83 -2.43
C LYS A 92 14.39 8.10 -1.60
N GLN A 93 14.77 9.21 -2.25
CA GLN A 93 15.06 10.47 -1.56
C GLN A 93 13.82 11.06 -0.88
N LEU A 94 12.63 10.79 -1.44
CA LEU A 94 11.35 11.21 -0.88
C LEU A 94 10.99 10.38 0.37
N TYR A 95 11.27 9.08 0.33
CA TYR A 95 10.82 8.15 1.38
C TYR A 95 11.80 7.97 2.55
N GLU A 96 13.11 8.06 2.33
CA GLU A 96 14.11 7.84 3.41
C GLU A 96 13.95 8.73 4.66
N PRO A 97 13.46 9.99 4.58
CA PRO A 97 13.11 10.77 5.77
C PRO A 97 11.96 10.17 6.60
N ILE A 98 11.12 9.33 5.98
CA ILE A 98 9.96 8.68 6.59
C ILE A 98 10.36 7.32 7.16
N GLY A 99 11.06 6.49 6.38
CA GLY A 99 11.34 5.10 6.73
C GLY A 99 12.42 4.43 5.89
N LYS A 100 12.54 3.11 6.01
CA LYS A 100 13.49 2.30 5.23
C LYS A 100 12.98 2.10 3.81
N TYR A 101 13.83 2.29 2.82
CA TYR A 101 13.51 2.11 1.39
C TYR A 101 14.15 0.84 0.82
N PHE A 102 13.38 0.07 0.05
CA PHE A 102 13.83 -1.14 -0.63
C PHE A 102 13.66 -1.00 -2.17
N PRO A 103 14.75 -1.11 -2.97
CA PRO A 103 14.77 -0.77 -4.39
C PRO A 103 14.29 -1.92 -5.31
N PHE A 104 13.10 -2.45 -5.05
CA PHE A 104 12.48 -3.48 -5.89
C PHE A 104 10.96 -3.34 -5.87
N ALA A 105 10.28 -4.02 -6.79
CA ALA A 105 8.84 -4.19 -6.74
C ALA A 105 8.48 -5.47 -5.96
N ILE A 106 7.25 -5.56 -5.47
CA ILE A 106 6.73 -6.80 -4.86
C ILE A 106 6.03 -7.64 -5.94
N SER A 107 6.27 -8.95 -5.94
CA SER A 107 5.53 -9.88 -6.81
C SER A 107 5.32 -11.24 -6.16
N SER A 108 4.75 -12.20 -6.91
CA SER A 108 4.62 -13.60 -6.50
C SER A 108 5.90 -14.42 -6.68
N LYS A 109 6.98 -13.84 -7.25
CA LYS A 109 8.26 -14.53 -7.48
C LYS A 109 9.44 -13.57 -7.30
N ASN A 110 10.61 -14.15 -7.04
CA ASN A 110 11.88 -13.44 -7.14
C ASN A 110 12.34 -13.50 -8.60
N ASP A 111 12.28 -12.38 -9.30
CA ASP A 111 12.68 -12.30 -10.71
C ASP A 111 13.03 -10.87 -11.11
N ARG A 112 13.38 -10.68 -12.39
CA ARG A 112 13.53 -9.38 -13.01
C ARG A 112 12.65 -9.35 -14.25
N LYS A 113 11.71 -8.41 -14.32
CA LYS A 113 10.73 -8.33 -15.42
C LYS A 113 10.46 -6.88 -15.79
N TRP A 114 10.02 -6.70 -17.03
CA TRP A 114 9.50 -5.43 -17.50
C TRP A 114 8.19 -5.12 -16.76
N THR A 115 8.13 -3.98 -16.11
CA THR A 115 6.98 -3.54 -15.31
C THR A 115 6.71 -2.08 -15.60
N SER A 116 5.42 -1.75 -15.65
CA SER A 116 4.94 -0.39 -15.79
C SER A 116 5.23 0.38 -14.51
N VAL A 117 6.04 1.43 -14.58
CA VAL A 117 6.35 2.31 -13.44
C VAL A 117 6.04 3.75 -13.80
N LEU A 118 5.64 4.55 -12.82
CA LEU A 118 5.38 5.97 -13.02
C LEU A 118 6.64 6.66 -13.52
N LYS A 119 6.52 7.38 -14.63
CA LYS A 119 7.63 8.14 -15.21
C LYS A 119 8.00 9.27 -14.27
N GLU A 120 9.30 9.41 -13.99
CA GLU A 120 9.85 10.50 -13.20
C GLU A 120 9.37 11.87 -13.69
N GLY A 121 8.88 12.69 -12.78
CA GLY A 121 8.31 14.01 -13.06
C GLY A 121 6.91 14.00 -13.68
N SER A 122 6.28 12.83 -13.87
CA SER A 122 4.90 12.71 -14.33
C SER A 122 3.98 12.24 -13.21
N HIS A 123 2.73 12.69 -13.26
CA HIS A 123 1.65 12.26 -12.36
C HIS A 123 0.74 11.18 -12.97
N LYS A 124 0.97 10.81 -14.24
CA LYS A 124 0.07 9.89 -14.97
C LYS A 124 0.73 9.01 -16.02
N ASP A 125 1.91 9.38 -16.50
CA ASP A 125 2.56 8.65 -17.58
C ASP A 125 3.36 7.50 -17.00
N TYR A 126 3.14 6.30 -17.51
CA TYR A 126 3.90 5.12 -17.11
C TYR A 126 4.84 4.67 -18.22
N VAL A 127 5.99 4.14 -17.82
CA VAL A 127 7.01 3.59 -18.72
C VAL A 127 7.38 2.18 -18.30
N LEU A 128 7.69 1.32 -19.27
CA LEU A 128 8.22 -0.01 -18.97
C LEU A 128 9.68 0.09 -18.52
N ARG A 129 9.99 -0.47 -17.36
CA ARG A 129 11.34 -0.62 -16.83
C ARG A 129 11.59 -2.07 -16.44
N ASN A 130 12.81 -2.56 -16.68
CA ASN A 130 13.22 -3.90 -16.25
C ASN A 130 13.72 -3.85 -14.79
N VAL A 131 12.84 -4.22 -13.85
CA VAL A 131 13.05 -4.02 -12.41
C VAL A 131 13.09 -5.35 -11.67
N ALA A 132 13.84 -5.37 -10.56
CA ALA A 132 13.87 -6.51 -9.66
C ALA A 132 12.54 -6.63 -8.91
N HIS A 133 12.09 -7.86 -8.71
CA HIS A 133 10.95 -8.17 -7.86
C HIS A 133 11.35 -9.08 -6.72
N ARG A 134 10.75 -8.84 -5.56
CA ARG A 134 10.86 -9.69 -4.38
C ARG A 134 9.51 -10.33 -4.08
N HIS A 135 9.52 -11.62 -3.78
CA HIS A 135 8.34 -12.35 -3.34
C HIS A 135 7.84 -11.78 -2.01
N ILE A 136 6.55 -11.41 -1.91
CA ILE A 136 6.01 -10.73 -0.71
C ILE A 136 6.29 -11.48 0.61
N ILE A 137 6.02 -12.80 0.66
CA ILE A 137 6.27 -13.61 1.86
C ILE A 137 7.77 -13.64 2.24
N ARG A 138 8.67 -13.73 1.25
CA ARG A 138 10.13 -13.71 1.50
C ARG A 138 10.57 -12.33 1.97
N PHE A 139 10.04 -11.27 1.37
CA PHE A 139 10.31 -9.91 1.83
C PHE A 139 9.91 -9.74 3.31
N LEU A 140 8.67 -10.08 3.64
CA LEU A 140 8.16 -9.97 5.01
C LEU A 140 9.02 -10.79 5.99
N LYS A 141 9.29 -12.07 5.70
CA LYS A 141 10.01 -12.95 6.62
C LYS A 141 11.51 -12.72 6.67
N ASP A 142 12.15 -12.65 5.51
CA ASP A 142 13.61 -12.71 5.40
C ASP A 142 14.24 -11.31 5.47
N ASP A 143 13.58 -10.30 4.88
CA ASP A 143 14.19 -8.97 4.71
C ASP A 143 13.81 -8.01 5.85
N ILE A 144 12.59 -8.12 6.39
CA ILE A 144 12.09 -7.23 7.46
C ILE A 144 11.63 -7.97 8.73
N ASN A 145 11.80 -9.29 8.78
CA ASN A 145 11.52 -10.13 9.94
C ASN A 145 10.10 -9.97 10.54
N LYS A 146 9.09 -9.88 9.67
CA LYS A 146 7.67 -9.85 10.00
C LYS A 146 7.02 -11.19 9.61
N THR A 147 6.67 -11.98 10.62
CA THR A 147 6.07 -13.31 10.45
C THR A 147 4.56 -13.32 10.68
N PHE A 148 4.01 -12.23 11.20
CA PHE A 148 2.59 -12.01 11.47
C PHE A 148 2.14 -10.69 10.84
N VAL A 149 0.99 -10.70 10.16
CA VAL A 149 0.37 -9.53 9.57
C VAL A 149 -1.08 -9.51 10.00
N ASP A 150 -1.47 -8.43 10.66
CA ASP A 150 -2.84 -8.15 11.05
C ASP A 150 -3.21 -6.76 10.56
N ASN A 151 -4.20 -6.69 9.68
CA ASN A 151 -4.68 -5.45 9.08
C ASN A 151 -6.02 -4.99 9.68
N LEU A 152 -6.58 -5.72 10.65
CA LEU A 152 -7.94 -5.50 11.16
C LEU A 152 -8.02 -5.41 12.69
N TRP A 153 -6.95 -5.77 13.41
CA TRP A 153 -6.90 -6.01 14.86
C TRP A 153 -7.64 -7.26 15.32
#